data_AF-A0A2E0YUY1-F1
#
_entry.id   AF-A0A2E0YUY1-F1
#
_cell.length_a   1.000
_cell.length_b   1.000
_cell.length_c   1.000
_cell.angle_alpha   90.00
_cell.angle_beta   90.00
_cell.angle_gamma   90.00
#
_symmetry.space_group_name_H-M   'P 1'
#
loop_
_entity.id
_entity.type
_entity.pdbx_description
1 polymer ?
#
loop_
_entity_poly.entity_id
_entity_poly.type
_entity_poly.pdbx_seq_one_letter_code
_entity_poly.pdbx_strand_id
1 'polypeptide(L)'
;MTAGGEQALRSCGDCTACCQGWLRSELLDMRPGKPCRHCSAQGCAIYAERPQDPCIDFTCAWLHPESGLPEDMRPDRCGAIVKWRSRWRGWETVSALPVGEKIPDATLRRLVDYARERQQPIIFLQHEVEDGEFTGSRHLATGTPAFIAQAKNGLRTEDVW
;
A
#
# COMPACT_ATOMS: atom_id res chain seq x y z
N MET A 1 27.08 -2.79 -20.09
CA MET A 1 26.33 -1.54 -20.35
C MET A 1 24.86 -1.93 -20.46
N THR A 2 24.17 -2.07 -19.33
CA THR A 2 22.71 -2.33 -19.33
C THR A 2 21.99 -1.00 -19.33
N ALA A 3 21.19 -0.78 -20.38
CA ALA A 3 20.38 0.40 -20.61
C ALA A 3 19.52 0.71 -19.39
N GLY A 4 19.78 1.87 -18.77
CA GLY A 4 18.84 2.49 -17.86
C GLY A 4 17.64 2.93 -18.69
N GLY A 5 16.57 2.14 -18.68
CA GLY A 5 15.31 2.52 -19.29
C GLY A 5 14.81 3.79 -18.61
N GLU A 6 14.69 4.86 -19.39
CA GLU A 6 14.07 6.11 -18.98
C GLU A 6 12.61 5.83 -18.64
N GLN A 7 12.32 5.63 -17.36
CA GLN A 7 10.97 5.38 -16.89
C GLN A 7 10.18 6.69 -16.96
N ALA A 8 9.29 6.78 -17.95
CA ALA A 8 8.37 7.90 -18.11
C ALA A 8 7.60 8.19 -16.81
N LEU A 9 7.32 9.47 -16.53
CA LEU A 9 6.45 9.85 -15.42
C LEU A 9 5.09 9.15 -15.57
N ARG A 10 4.78 8.29 -14.61
CA ARG A 10 3.50 7.58 -14.55
C ARG A 10 2.42 8.50 -14.04
N SER A 11 1.20 8.28 -14.52
CA SER A 11 -0.03 8.91 -14.01
C SER A 11 -1.01 7.82 -13.59
N CYS A 12 -1.95 8.16 -12.71
CA CYS A 12 -2.93 7.18 -12.22
C CYS A 12 -3.80 6.59 -13.34
N GLY A 13 -4.04 7.34 -14.43
CA GLY A 13 -5.05 7.00 -15.43
C GLY A 13 -6.41 6.79 -14.78
N ASP A 14 -7.05 5.66 -15.07
CA ASP A 14 -8.37 5.30 -14.51
C ASP A 14 -8.30 4.70 -13.09
N CYS A 15 -7.10 4.51 -12.52
CA CYS A 15 -6.96 3.90 -11.21
C CYS A 15 -7.44 4.83 -10.09
N THR A 16 -8.39 4.36 -9.29
CA THR A 16 -8.97 5.09 -8.14
C THR A 16 -8.74 4.44 -6.79
N ALA A 17 -7.90 3.39 -6.72
CA ALA A 17 -7.75 2.56 -5.53
C ALA A 17 -7.50 3.35 -4.23
N CYS A 18 -6.66 4.38 -4.24
CA CYS A 18 -6.40 5.19 -3.03
C CYS A 18 -7.65 5.92 -2.48
N CYS A 19 -8.64 6.18 -3.33
CA CYS A 19 -9.90 6.86 -2.98
C CYS A 19 -11.04 5.89 -2.66
N GLN A 20 -10.87 4.58 -2.90
CA GLN A 20 -11.93 3.57 -2.74
C GLN A 20 -12.18 3.15 -1.29
N GLY A 21 -11.53 3.79 -0.31
CA GLY A 21 -11.69 3.45 1.11
C GLY A 21 -10.60 2.53 1.67
N TRP A 22 -9.60 2.15 0.88
CA TRP A 22 -8.49 1.31 1.38
C TRP A 22 -7.47 2.10 2.21
N LEU A 23 -7.55 3.43 2.19
CA LEU A 23 -6.83 4.34 3.07
C LEU A 23 -7.82 4.93 4.08
N ARG A 24 -7.34 5.26 5.28
CA ARG A 24 -8.14 5.97 6.29
C ARG A 24 -7.88 7.48 6.19
N SER A 25 -8.94 8.27 6.25
CA SER A 25 -8.89 9.72 6.39
C SER A 25 -10.13 10.18 7.15
N GLU A 26 -9.91 10.90 8.26
CA GLU A 26 -11.01 11.50 9.02
C GLU A 26 -11.60 12.72 8.28
N LEU A 27 -10.74 13.53 7.65
CA LEU A 27 -11.14 14.71 6.86
C LEU A 27 -12.08 14.36 5.70
N LEU A 28 -11.80 13.25 5.02
CA LEU A 28 -12.60 12.77 3.89
C LEU A 28 -13.69 11.76 4.29
N ASP A 29 -13.78 11.41 5.59
CA ASP A 29 -14.65 10.36 6.11
C ASP A 29 -14.52 9.06 5.29
N MET A 30 -13.27 8.73 4.97
CA MET A 30 -12.87 7.60 4.15
C MET A 30 -12.24 6.52 5.02
N ARG A 31 -12.70 5.28 4.88
CA ARG A 31 -12.24 4.10 5.63
C ARG A 31 -12.60 2.83 4.87
N PRO A 32 -12.07 1.65 5.25
CA PRO A 32 -12.48 0.41 4.60
C PRO A 32 -14.00 0.23 4.63
N GLY A 33 -14.59 -0.09 3.48
CA GLY A 33 -16.05 -0.15 3.28
C GLY A 33 -16.73 1.21 3.01
N LYS A 34 -16.01 2.33 3.12
CA LYS A 34 -16.53 3.68 2.84
C LYS A 34 -15.56 4.47 1.93
N PRO A 35 -15.82 4.47 0.61
CA PRO A 35 -15.05 5.26 -0.34
C PRO A 35 -15.11 6.76 -0.04
N CYS A 36 -14.09 7.49 -0.50
CA CYS A 36 -14.11 8.95 -0.47
C CYS A 36 -15.31 9.48 -1.27
N ARG A 37 -16.04 10.45 -0.72
CA ARG A 37 -17.18 11.11 -1.38
C ARG A 37 -16.86 11.76 -2.73
N HIS A 38 -15.58 12.03 -3.01
CA HIS A 38 -15.11 12.63 -4.27
C HIS A 38 -14.63 11.59 -5.28
N CYS A 39 -14.64 10.30 -4.93
CA CYS A 39 -14.30 9.22 -5.83
C CYS A 39 -15.43 9.02 -6.85
N SER A 40 -15.12 9.17 -8.14
CA SER A 40 -16.05 8.96 -9.25
C SER A 40 -15.52 7.88 -10.20
N ALA A 41 -16.33 7.48 -11.17
CA ALA A 41 -15.92 6.54 -12.22
C ALA A 41 -14.76 7.09 -13.09
N GLN A 42 -14.63 8.41 -13.19
CA GLN A 42 -13.58 9.09 -13.98
C GLN A 42 -12.36 9.49 -13.14
N GLY A 43 -12.29 9.10 -11.87
CA GLY A 43 -11.23 9.54 -10.97
C GLY A 43 -11.72 10.40 -9.80
N CYS A 44 -10.81 11.18 -9.21
CA CYS A 44 -11.15 12.12 -8.14
C CYS A 44 -11.76 13.40 -8.73
N ALA A 45 -12.99 13.74 -8.32
CA ALA A 45 -13.71 14.92 -8.79
C ALA A 45 -13.06 16.26 -8.39
N ILE A 46 -12.15 16.25 -7.41
CA ILE A 46 -11.44 17.43 -6.91
C ILE A 46 -9.92 17.25 -6.97
N TYR A 47 -9.40 16.50 -7.96
CA TYR A 47 -7.99 16.08 -7.96
C TYR A 47 -6.98 17.24 -7.84
N ALA A 48 -7.28 18.40 -8.45
CA ALA A 48 -6.44 19.60 -8.38
C ALA A 48 -6.53 20.33 -7.03
N GLU A 49 -7.64 20.16 -6.31
CA GLU A 49 -7.95 20.80 -5.01
C GLU A 49 -7.86 19.80 -3.85
N ARG A 50 -7.20 18.67 -4.08
CA ARG A 50 -7.12 17.58 -3.10
C ARG A 50 -6.49 18.06 -1.78
N PRO A 51 -7.02 17.66 -0.62
CA PRO A 51 -6.46 18.07 0.67
C PRO A 51 -5.07 17.47 0.90
N GLN A 52 -4.32 18.07 1.82
CA GLN A 52 -2.98 17.60 2.19
C GLN A 52 -3.02 16.14 2.68
N ASP A 53 -3.79 15.87 3.73
CA ASP A 53 -4.00 14.52 4.28
C ASP A 53 -5.29 13.86 3.74
N PRO A 54 -5.24 12.61 3.27
CA PRO A 54 -4.04 11.84 2.91
C PRO A 54 -3.59 12.16 1.48
N CYS A 55 -4.39 12.89 0.67
CA CYS A 55 -4.28 12.85 -0.78
C CYS A 55 -2.96 13.36 -1.37
N ILE A 56 -2.30 14.32 -0.73
CA ILE A 56 -0.98 14.83 -1.15
C ILE A 56 0.15 14.11 -0.40
N ASP A 57 -0.03 13.89 0.91
CA ASP A 57 0.98 13.25 1.75
C ASP A 57 1.21 11.77 1.37
N PHE A 58 0.17 11.11 0.90
CA PHE A 58 0.26 9.77 0.33
C PHE A 58 0.74 9.86 -1.12
N THR A 59 1.82 9.14 -1.42
CA THR A 59 2.18 8.83 -2.81
C THR A 59 2.27 7.32 -3.01
N CYS A 60 1.60 6.82 -4.05
CA CYS A 60 1.66 5.42 -4.44
C CYS A 60 3.06 5.09 -4.98
N ALA A 61 3.69 4.03 -4.46
CA ALA A 61 5.02 3.63 -4.89
C ALA A 61 5.08 3.37 -6.41
N TRP A 62 4.02 2.82 -7.01
CA TRP A 62 3.96 2.56 -8.45
C TRP A 62 4.11 3.83 -9.30
N LEU A 63 3.73 5.02 -8.80
CA LEU A 63 3.93 6.28 -9.52
C LEU A 63 5.40 6.73 -9.53
N HIS A 64 6.20 6.27 -8.57
CA HIS A 64 7.61 6.64 -8.47
C HIS A 64 8.46 5.78 -9.41
N PRO A 65 9.19 6.38 -10.36
CA PRO A 65 10.13 5.64 -11.22
C PRO A 65 11.16 4.83 -10.41
N GLU A 66 11.68 5.42 -9.33
CA GLU A 66 12.67 4.79 -8.42
C GLU A 66 12.12 3.58 -7.63
N SER A 67 10.80 3.36 -7.62
CA SER A 67 10.26 2.14 -7.02
C SER A 67 10.74 0.91 -7.80
N GLY A 68 10.84 0.97 -9.12
CA GLY A 68 11.09 -0.22 -9.94
C GLY A 68 9.94 -1.22 -9.97
N LEU A 69 8.75 -0.85 -9.47
CA LEU A 69 7.56 -1.69 -9.57
C LEU A 69 7.12 -1.80 -11.04
N PRO A 70 6.84 -3.01 -11.55
CA PRO A 70 6.38 -3.20 -12.93
C PRO A 70 4.96 -2.65 -13.18
N GLU A 71 4.57 -2.57 -14.44
CA GLU A 71 3.30 -1.99 -14.88
C GLU A 71 2.05 -2.73 -14.35
N ASP A 72 2.17 -4.03 -14.13
CA ASP A 72 1.12 -4.86 -13.55
C ASP A 72 0.96 -4.68 -12.03
N MET A 73 1.88 -3.96 -11.38
CA MET A 73 1.79 -3.58 -9.96
C MET A 73 0.97 -2.29 -9.74
N ARG A 74 0.29 -1.77 -10.77
CA ARG A 74 -0.70 -0.70 -10.58
C ARG A 74 -1.83 -1.19 -9.65
N PRO A 75 -2.29 -0.41 -8.65
CA PRO A 75 -3.14 -0.95 -7.59
C PRO A 75 -4.44 -1.63 -8.03
N ASP A 76 -5.13 -1.08 -9.04
CA ASP A 76 -6.34 -1.65 -9.65
C ASP A 76 -6.09 -2.96 -10.42
N ARG A 77 -4.83 -3.26 -10.75
CA ARG A 77 -4.43 -4.49 -11.44
C ARG A 77 -3.90 -5.58 -10.51
N CYS A 78 -3.12 -5.19 -9.50
CA CYS A 78 -2.48 -6.15 -8.59
C CYS A 78 -3.27 -6.39 -7.30
N GLY A 79 -4.29 -5.59 -7.01
CA GLY A 79 -5.05 -5.71 -5.77
C GLY A 79 -4.30 -5.20 -4.53
N ALA A 80 -3.29 -4.35 -4.70
CA ALA A 80 -2.52 -3.80 -3.58
C ALA A 80 -2.08 -2.35 -3.80
N ILE A 81 -2.24 -1.52 -2.76
CA ILE A 81 -1.59 -0.21 -2.68
C ILE A 81 -0.25 -0.40 -2.00
N VAL A 82 0.84 -0.04 -2.69
CA VAL A 82 2.20 -0.06 -2.14
C VAL A 82 2.62 1.35 -1.74
N LYS A 83 3.12 1.48 -0.51
CA LYS A 83 3.79 2.68 0.01
C LYS A 83 5.27 2.36 0.16
N TRP A 84 6.12 3.23 -0.37
CA TRP A 84 7.56 3.14 -0.17
C TRP A 84 8.01 4.17 0.87
N ARG A 85 9.22 3.99 1.43
CA ARG A 85 9.82 4.84 2.48
C ARG A 85 8.89 5.05 3.69
N SER A 86 8.06 4.07 3.99
CA SER A 86 7.21 4.10 5.18
C SER A 86 8.09 3.90 6.40
N ARG A 87 7.64 4.39 7.56
CA ARG A 87 8.35 4.15 8.83
C ARG A 87 7.50 3.32 9.76
N TRP A 88 8.08 2.24 10.29
CA TRP A 88 7.46 1.40 11.31
C TRP A 88 8.44 1.17 12.45
N ARG A 89 8.14 1.72 13.63
CA ARG A 89 8.95 1.58 14.86
C ARG A 89 10.46 1.82 14.65
N GLY A 90 10.80 2.85 13.87
CA GLY A 90 12.18 3.23 13.56
C GLY A 90 12.79 2.53 12.33
N TRP A 91 12.11 1.53 11.76
CA TRP A 91 12.53 0.91 10.50
C TRP A 91 11.95 1.65 9.30
N GLU A 92 12.77 1.82 8.28
CA GLU A 92 12.25 2.11 6.95
C GLU A 92 11.72 0.82 6.33
N THR A 93 10.47 0.86 5.86
CA THR A 93 9.78 -0.31 5.33
C THR A 93 9.13 -0.02 4.00
N VAL A 94 8.93 -1.09 3.23
CA VAL A 94 7.85 -1.16 2.25
C VAL A 94 6.56 -1.45 3.03
N SER A 95 5.46 -0.76 2.72
CA SER A 95 4.15 -1.09 3.28
C SER A 95 3.16 -1.40 2.16
N ALA A 96 2.29 -2.38 2.37
CA ALA A 96 1.27 -2.74 1.39
C ALA A 96 -0.10 -2.89 2.05
N LEU A 97 -1.14 -2.40 1.36
CA LEU A 97 -2.52 -2.46 1.80
C LEU A 97 -3.38 -3.13 0.71
N PRO A 98 -4.41 -3.90 1.07
CA PRO A 98 -5.28 -4.55 0.10
C PRO A 98 -6.13 -3.53 -0.66
N VAL A 99 -6.36 -3.81 -1.94
CA VAL A 99 -7.46 -3.23 -2.72
C VAL A 99 -8.51 -4.33 -2.82
N GLY A 100 -9.44 -4.36 -1.87
CA GLY A 100 -10.38 -5.46 -1.67
C GLY A 100 -10.28 -6.05 -0.26
N GLU A 101 -10.80 -7.26 -0.10
CA GLU A 101 -10.80 -8.01 1.17
C GLU A 101 -9.37 -8.34 1.64
N LYS A 102 -8.50 -8.76 0.71
CA LYS A 102 -7.10 -9.11 0.98
C LYS A 102 -6.20 -8.83 -0.23
N ILE A 103 -4.90 -8.74 0.02
CA ILE A 103 -3.89 -8.70 -1.03
C ILE A 103 -3.88 -10.09 -1.69
N PRO A 104 -3.97 -10.20 -3.03
CA PRO A 104 -3.87 -11.48 -3.72
C PRO A 104 -2.55 -12.18 -3.43
N ASP A 105 -2.56 -13.50 -3.21
CA ASP A 105 -1.37 -14.27 -2.80
C ASP A 105 -0.18 -14.11 -3.77
N ALA A 106 -0.46 -14.03 -5.08
CA ALA A 106 0.55 -13.79 -6.10
C ALA A 106 1.21 -12.41 -5.95
N THR A 107 0.41 -11.38 -5.67
CA THR A 107 0.89 -10.02 -5.39
C THR A 107 1.67 -9.97 -4.09
N LEU A 108 1.21 -10.65 -3.05
CA LEU A 108 1.91 -10.73 -1.76
C LEU A 108 3.30 -11.34 -1.93
N ARG A 109 3.42 -12.48 -2.63
CA ARG A 109 4.72 -13.13 -2.89
C ARG A 109 5.68 -12.21 -3.64
N ARG A 110 5.19 -11.55 -4.70
CA ARG A 110 5.97 -10.57 -5.45
C ARG A 110 6.46 -9.41 -4.60
N LEU A 111 5.63 -8.93 -3.67
CA LEU A 111 5.99 -7.85 -2.75
C LEU A 111 7.04 -8.28 -1.72
N VAL A 112 7.00 -9.54 -1.27
CA VAL A 112 8.05 -10.11 -0.42
C VAL A 112 9.38 -10.17 -1.17
N ASP A 113 9.38 -10.67 -2.41
CA ASP A 113 10.59 -10.73 -3.23
C ASP A 113 11.14 -9.33 -3.52
N TYR A 114 10.26 -8.40 -3.91
CA TYR A 114 10.60 -6.99 -4.12
C TYR A 114 11.25 -6.34 -2.89
N ALA A 115 10.71 -6.57 -1.70
CA ALA A 115 11.27 -6.02 -0.47
C ALA A 115 12.63 -6.66 -0.12
N ARG A 116 12.74 -7.98 -0.33
CA ARG A 116 13.98 -8.74 -0.12
C ARG A 116 15.12 -8.25 -1.02
N GLU A 117 14.85 -8.08 -2.32
CA GLU A 117 15.85 -7.59 -3.30
C GLU A 117 16.41 -6.22 -2.92
N ARG A 118 15.59 -5.39 -2.25
CA ARG A 118 15.97 -4.06 -1.77
C ARG A 118 16.54 -4.06 -0.36
N GLN A 119 16.63 -5.23 0.28
CA GLN A 119 17.02 -5.40 1.67
C GLN A 119 16.18 -4.55 2.65
N GLN A 120 14.91 -4.34 2.32
CA GLN A 120 13.96 -3.60 3.16
C GLN A 120 12.99 -4.59 3.83
N PRO A 121 12.62 -4.38 5.10
CA PRO A 121 11.47 -5.05 5.67
C PRO A 121 10.18 -4.64 4.97
N ILE A 122 9.17 -5.50 5.02
CA ILE A 122 7.83 -5.21 4.52
C ILE A 122 6.78 -5.42 5.61
N ILE A 123 5.83 -4.48 5.66
CA ILE A 123 4.62 -4.55 6.48
C ILE A 123 3.41 -4.67 5.55
N PHE A 124 2.55 -5.65 5.82
CA PHE A 124 1.24 -5.75 5.18
C PHE A 124 0.17 -5.33 6.17
N LEU A 125 -0.72 -4.46 5.75
CA LEU A 125 -1.98 -4.24 6.46
C LEU A 125 -2.99 -5.27 5.96
N GLN A 126 -3.71 -5.91 6.86
CA GLN A 126 -4.87 -6.72 6.54
C GLN A 126 -6.08 -6.11 7.26
N HIS A 127 -7.19 -5.95 6.54
CA HIS A 127 -8.45 -5.52 7.14
C HIS A 127 -9.10 -6.72 7.83
N GLU A 128 -9.59 -6.52 9.05
CA GLU A 128 -10.41 -7.48 9.78
C GLU A 128 -11.87 -7.11 9.54
N VAL A 129 -12.66 -8.11 9.16
CA VAL A 129 -14.09 -7.96 8.83
C VAL A 129 -14.86 -9.04 9.58
N GLU A 130 -15.87 -8.65 10.33
CA GLU A 130 -16.80 -9.54 11.03
C GLU A 130 -18.22 -9.23 10.55
N ASP A 131 -19.00 -10.25 10.16
CA ASP A 131 -20.36 -10.10 9.62
C ASP A 131 -20.51 -9.07 8.47
N GLY A 132 -19.44 -8.89 7.67
CA GLY A 132 -19.40 -7.93 6.57
C GLY A 132 -19.04 -6.50 6.97
N GLU A 133 -18.81 -6.24 8.26
CA GLU A 133 -18.39 -4.94 8.79
C GLU A 133 -16.90 -4.92 9.11
N PHE A 134 -16.23 -3.82 8.76
CA PHE A 134 -14.82 -3.61 9.13
C PHE A 134 -14.70 -3.38 10.63
N THR A 135 -13.97 -4.26 11.31
CA THR A 135 -13.77 -4.21 12.78
C THR A 135 -12.38 -3.72 13.18
N GLY A 136 -11.39 -3.80 12.27
CA GLY A 136 -10.04 -3.44 12.62
C GLY A 136 -9.03 -3.70 11.52
N SER A 137 -7.76 -3.54 11.84
CA SER A 137 -6.68 -3.90 10.93
C SER A 137 -5.54 -4.56 11.68
N ARG A 138 -5.00 -5.58 11.04
CA ARG A 138 -3.89 -6.37 11.52
C ARG A 138 -2.67 -6.08 10.69
N HIS A 139 -1.50 -6.06 11.33
CA HIS A 139 -0.23 -5.90 10.63
C HIS A 139 0.48 -7.24 10.59
N LEU A 140 0.92 -7.60 9.39
CA LEU A 140 1.75 -8.75 9.11
C LEU A 140 3.13 -8.24 8.65
N ALA A 141 4.20 -8.97 8.96
CA ALA A 141 5.55 -8.46 8.73
C ALA A 141 6.54 -9.55 8.34
N THR A 142 7.46 -9.22 7.44
CA THR A 142 8.64 -10.06 7.15
C THR A 142 9.84 -9.19 6.82
N GLY A 143 11.05 -9.71 7.06
CA GLY A 143 12.28 -8.96 6.84
C GLY A 143 13.51 -9.69 7.36
N THR A 144 14.55 -8.93 7.73
CA THR A 144 15.77 -9.49 8.31
C THR A 144 15.49 -10.11 9.69
N PRO A 145 16.34 -11.04 10.17
CA PRO A 145 16.17 -11.60 11.52
C PRO A 145 16.10 -10.54 12.63
N ALA A 146 16.89 -9.47 12.52
CA ALA A 146 16.87 -8.36 13.47
C ALA A 146 15.51 -7.62 13.46
N PHE A 147 14.98 -7.36 12.26
CA PHE A 147 13.65 -6.78 12.12
C PHE A 147 12.56 -7.70 12.68
N ILE A 148 12.59 -8.99 12.34
CA ILE A 148 11.62 -9.99 12.82
C ILE A 148 11.62 -10.06 14.35
N ALA A 149 12.81 -10.10 14.98
CA ALA A 149 12.93 -10.13 16.43
C ALA A 149 12.28 -8.90 17.08
N GLN A 150 12.47 -7.70 16.50
CA GLN A 150 11.80 -6.50 16.99
C GLN A 150 10.30 -6.48 16.67
N ALA A 151 9.91 -6.96 15.50
CA ALA A 151 8.52 -6.97 15.06
C ALA A 151 7.64 -7.80 15.99
N LYS A 152 8.17 -8.93 16.48
CA LYS A 152 7.51 -9.80 17.48
C LYS A 152 7.27 -9.14 18.85
N ASN A 153 7.92 -8.00 19.15
CA ASN A 153 7.64 -7.24 20.38
C ASN A 153 6.41 -6.32 20.26
N GLY A 154 5.83 -6.20 19.06
CA GLY A 154 4.70 -5.29 18.82
C GLY A 154 3.61 -5.84 17.91
N LEU A 155 3.80 -7.05 17.38
CA LEU A 155 2.87 -7.78 16.52
C LEU A 155 2.66 -9.20 17.09
N ARG A 156 1.59 -9.88 16.66
CA ARG A 156 1.37 -11.29 17.01
C ARG A 156 2.48 -12.14 16.41
N THR A 157 2.93 -13.18 17.11
CA THR A 157 4.10 -13.96 16.70
C THR A 157 3.88 -14.69 15.38
N GLU A 158 2.66 -15.19 15.18
CA GLU A 158 2.17 -15.85 13.97
C GLU A 158 2.05 -14.92 12.76
N ASP A 159 2.07 -13.60 12.98
CA ASP A 159 1.97 -12.58 11.93
C ASP A 159 3.33 -12.06 11.48
N VAL A 160 4.43 -12.64 11.99
CA VAL A 160 5.79 -12.26 11.65
C VAL A 160 6.59 -13.49 11.22
N TRP A 161 7.02 -13.52 9.96
CA TRP A 161 7.75 -14.64 9.35
C TRP A 161 9.01 -14.23 8.60
#